data_AF-A0A2B7ZH44-F1
#
_entry.id   AF-A0A2B7ZH44-F1
#
_cell.length_a   1.000
_cell.length_b   1.000
_cell.length_c   1.000
_cell.angle_alpha   90.00
_cell.angle_beta   90.00
_cell.angle_gamma   90.00
#
_symmetry.space_group_name_H-M   'P 1'
#
loop_
_entity.id
_entity.type
_entity.pdbx_description
1 polymer ?
#
loop_
_entity_poly.entity_id
_entity_poly.type
_entity_poly.pdbx_seq_one_letter_code
_entity_poly.pdbx_strand_id
1 'polypeptide(L)'
;MGTSSGTKGRRPTRELRSNAPFPAPLPALALAASPQKLFNSVRKTILGSSESADLGYELISPSTGLQLATKFCEDSEIERTHPCISYNSRTQTLTARIMPTSLS
;
A
#
# COMPACT_ATOMS: atom_id res chain seq x y z
N MET A 1 35.99 43.34 20.26
CA MET A 1 34.70 43.67 20.93
C MET A 1 33.60 43.43 19.90
N GLY A 2 32.69 42.47 19.99
CA GLY A 2 32.23 41.60 21.08
C GLY A 2 30.71 41.45 20.90
N THR A 3 30.26 40.25 20.50
CA THR A 3 28.97 39.54 20.75
C THR A 3 27.64 40.32 20.59
N SER A 4 26.56 39.80 19.99
CA SER A 4 25.92 38.50 20.27
C SER A 4 24.73 38.21 19.32
N SER A 5 24.58 36.92 19.01
CA SER A 5 23.36 36.09 18.92
C SER A 5 22.10 36.56 18.18
N GLY A 6 21.64 35.70 17.26
CA GLY A 6 20.24 35.64 16.86
C GLY A 6 19.91 34.54 15.85
N THR A 7 20.27 33.28 16.14
CA THR A 7 19.86 32.12 15.35
C THR A 7 18.34 31.90 15.47
N LYS A 8 17.56 32.33 14.49
CA LYS A 8 16.16 31.91 14.35
C LYS A 8 16.12 30.62 13.53
N GLY A 9 15.90 29.51 14.22
CA GLY A 9 15.73 28.18 13.64
C GLY A 9 14.65 28.18 12.58
N ARG A 10 15.07 28.11 11.31
CA ARG A 10 14.21 27.79 10.19
C ARG A 10 13.90 26.29 10.31
N ARG A 11 12.74 25.99 10.89
CA ARG A 11 12.17 24.65 10.89
C ARG A 11 12.20 24.15 9.43
N PRO A 12 12.80 23.00 9.11
CA PRO A 12 12.55 22.39 7.83
C PRO A 12 11.07 21.99 7.85
N THR A 13 10.24 22.78 7.16
CA THR A 13 8.91 22.33 6.74
C THR A 13 9.16 21.03 5.99
N ARG A 14 8.80 19.91 6.63
CA ARG A 14 8.74 18.60 5.97
C ARG A 14 7.59 18.69 4.99
N GLU A 15 7.88 19.28 3.83
CA GLU A 15 7.01 19.28 2.66
C GLU A 15 6.87 17.81 2.24
N LEU A 16 5.78 17.20 2.68
CA LEU A 16 5.38 15.84 2.30
C LEU A 16 5.00 15.90 0.82
N ARG A 17 5.98 15.68 -0.05
CA ARG A 17 5.76 15.76 -1.49
C ARG A 17 4.76 14.70 -1.93
N SER A 18 3.69 15.21 -2.52
CA SER A 18 2.89 14.64 -3.60
C SER A 18 1.99 13.45 -3.25
N ASN A 19 0.71 13.79 -3.07
CA ASN A 19 -0.43 12.95 -3.42
C ASN A 19 -0.33 12.60 -4.91
N ALA A 20 0.37 11.52 -5.26
CA ALA A 20 0.19 10.91 -6.58
C ALA A 20 -1.25 10.41 -6.63
N PRO A 21 -2.06 10.82 -7.62
CA PRO A 21 -3.29 10.10 -7.90
C PRO A 21 -2.91 8.64 -8.12
N PHE A 22 -3.46 7.75 -7.31
CA PHE A 22 -3.42 6.32 -7.57
C PHE A 22 -3.69 6.11 -9.05
N PRO A 23 -2.82 5.41 -9.80
CA PRO A 23 -3.20 4.94 -11.12
C PRO A 23 -4.30 3.89 -10.94
N ALA A 24 -5.55 4.33 -10.94
CA ALA A 24 -6.69 3.47 -11.24
C ALA A 24 -6.69 3.24 -12.76
N PRO A 25 -6.86 2.00 -13.23
CA PRO A 25 -8.14 1.36 -13.03
C PRO A 25 -8.05 -0.15 -12.71
N LEU A 26 -8.41 -0.54 -11.50
CA LEU A 26 -9.12 -1.82 -11.30
C LEU A 26 -10.38 -1.68 -10.41
N PRO A 27 -11.23 -0.65 -10.57
CA PRO A 27 -12.43 -0.48 -9.73
C PRO A 27 -13.52 -1.53 -10.00
N ALA A 28 -13.42 -2.33 -11.06
CA ALA A 28 -14.49 -3.26 -11.46
C ALA A 28 -14.36 -4.69 -10.91
N LEU A 29 -13.18 -5.13 -10.46
CA LEU A 29 -12.99 -6.54 -10.09
C LEU A 29 -13.47 -6.85 -8.67
N ALA A 30 -13.37 -5.90 -7.74
CA ALA A 30 -13.70 -6.12 -6.33
C ALA A 30 -15.20 -6.35 -6.08
N LEU A 31 -16.08 -5.73 -6.87
CA LEU A 31 -17.54 -5.80 -6.70
C LEU A 31 -18.16 -7.14 -7.16
N ALA A 32 -17.49 -7.87 -8.05
CA ALA A 32 -17.99 -9.12 -8.64
C ALA A 32 -17.16 -10.37 -8.26
N ALA A 33 -16.05 -10.20 -7.54
CA ALA A 33 -15.16 -11.29 -7.15
C ALA A 33 -15.49 -11.81 -5.75
N SER A 34 -15.68 -13.13 -5.61
CA SER A 34 -15.61 -13.82 -4.32
C SER A 34 -14.32 -13.44 -3.57
N PRO A 35 -14.32 -13.36 -2.22
CA PRO A 35 -13.12 -13.10 -1.42
C PRO A 35 -11.89 -13.90 -1.86
N GLN A 36 -12.08 -15.16 -2.23
CA GLN A 36 -11.00 -16.03 -2.70
C GLN A 36 -10.47 -15.64 -4.08
N LYS A 37 -11.35 -15.19 -4.99
CA LYS A 37 -10.93 -14.69 -6.30
C LYS A 37 -10.13 -13.40 -6.15
N LEU A 38 -10.58 -12.52 -5.25
CA LEU A 38 -9.86 -11.29 -4.94
C LEU A 38 -8.47 -11.60 -4.36
N PHE A 39 -8.39 -12.48 -3.36
CA PHE A 39 -7.11 -12.94 -2.80
C PHE A 39 -6.15 -13.45 -3.89
N ASN A 40 -6.61 -14.39 -4.70
CA ASN A 40 -5.78 -14.98 -5.75
C ASN A 40 -5.36 -13.95 -6.80
N SER A 41 -6.22 -13.00 -7.14
CA SER A 41 -5.90 -11.92 -8.07
C SER A 41 -4.80 -11.04 -7.51
N VAL A 42 -4.97 -10.53 -6.28
CA VAL A 42 -3.98 -9.65 -5.64
C VAL A 42 -2.65 -10.38 -5.45
N ARG A 43 -2.69 -11.64 -4.99
CA ARG A 43 -1.51 -12.50 -4.85
C ARG A 43 -0.74 -12.62 -6.16
N LYS A 44 -1.43 -12.93 -7.26
CA LYS A 44 -0.80 -13.02 -8.60
C LYS A 44 -0.19 -11.69 -9.02
N THR A 45 -0.86 -10.57 -8.76
CA THR A 45 -0.32 -9.24 -9.08
C THR A 45 0.93 -8.96 -8.26
N ILE A 46 0.93 -9.25 -6.96
CA ILE A 46 2.10 -9.06 -6.09
C ILE A 46 3.28 -9.91 -6.55
N LEU A 47 3.07 -11.22 -6.71
CA LEU A 47 4.15 -12.16 -7.09
C LEU A 47 4.63 -11.98 -8.53
N GLY A 48 3.77 -11.47 -9.41
CA GLY A 48 4.11 -11.20 -10.81
C GLY A 48 4.69 -9.81 -11.05
N SER A 49 4.74 -8.94 -10.04
CA SER A 49 5.25 -7.58 -10.19
C SER A 49 6.76 -7.55 -10.00
N SER A 50 7.49 -7.22 -11.07
CA SER A 50 8.93 -6.99 -11.04
C SER A 50 9.28 -5.53 -10.74
N GLU A 51 8.29 -4.63 -10.71
CA GLU A 51 8.48 -3.19 -10.54
C GLU A 51 7.73 -2.68 -9.31
N SER A 52 8.06 -1.45 -8.88
CA SER A 52 7.32 -0.81 -7.80
C SER A 52 5.90 -0.46 -8.26
N ALA A 53 4.90 -0.89 -7.51
CA ALA A 53 3.49 -0.64 -7.83
C ALA A 53 2.69 -0.34 -6.56
N ASP A 54 1.70 0.55 -6.67
CA ASP A 54 0.73 0.83 -5.62
C ASP A 54 -0.66 0.43 -6.11
N LEU A 55 -1.22 -0.60 -5.48
CA LEU A 55 -2.49 -1.21 -5.85
C LEU A 55 -3.56 -0.78 -4.87
N GLY A 56 -4.70 -0.30 -5.38
CA GLY A 56 -5.88 0.03 -4.58
C GLY A 56 -7.08 -0.82 -4.98
N TYR A 57 -7.71 -1.45 -4.00
CA TYR A 57 -8.95 -2.21 -4.16
C TYR A 57 -10.00 -1.64 -3.22
N GLU A 58 -11.14 -1.21 -3.78
CA GLU A 58 -12.20 -0.53 -3.04
C GLU A 58 -13.44 -1.41 -2.86
N LEU A 59 -14.37 -0.97 -2.01
CA LEU A 59 -15.67 -1.61 -1.77
C LEU A 59 -15.55 -3.04 -1.21
N ILE A 60 -14.50 -3.30 -0.43
CA ILE A 60 -14.30 -4.57 0.26
C ILE A 60 -14.97 -4.51 1.63
N SER A 61 -15.92 -5.41 1.88
CA SER A 61 -16.63 -5.46 3.16
C SER A 61 -15.65 -5.66 4.34
N PRO A 62 -15.90 -5.07 5.53
CA PRO A 62 -15.01 -5.16 6.68
C PRO A 62 -14.56 -6.57 7.05
N SER A 63 -15.48 -7.53 7.04
CA SER A 63 -15.20 -8.94 7.33
C SER A 63 -14.33 -9.59 6.26
N THR A 64 -14.51 -9.24 4.99
CA THR A 64 -13.71 -9.75 3.87
C THR A 64 -12.32 -9.13 3.87
N GLY A 65 -12.23 -7.81 4.04
CA GLY A 65 -10.97 -7.08 4.02
C GLY A 65 -10.05 -7.48 5.16
N LEU A 66 -10.61 -7.70 6.36
CA LEU A 66 -9.84 -8.24 7.48
C LEU A 66 -9.33 -9.65 7.19
N GLN A 67 -10.18 -10.56 6.69
CA GLN A 67 -9.75 -11.91 6.32
C GLN A 67 -8.66 -11.90 5.26
N LEU A 68 -8.77 -11.03 4.24
CA LEU A 68 -7.77 -10.87 3.20
C LEU A 68 -6.44 -10.39 3.77
N ALA A 69 -6.46 -9.31 4.56
CA ALA A 69 -5.26 -8.76 5.19
C ALA A 69 -4.55 -9.81 6.06
N THR A 70 -5.31 -10.57 6.86
CA THR A 70 -4.75 -11.68 7.65
C THR A 70 -4.14 -12.75 6.75
N LYS A 71 -4.85 -13.20 5.70
CA LYS A 71 -4.35 -14.26 4.81
C LYS A 71 -3.10 -13.84 4.02
N PHE A 72 -3.01 -12.58 3.63
CA PHE A 72 -1.79 -12.08 2.98
C PHE A 72 -0.59 -12.07 3.92
N CYS A 73 -0.79 -11.79 5.21
CA CYS A 73 0.27 -11.85 6.22
C CYS A 73 0.72 -13.28 6.52
N GLU A 74 -0.17 -14.27 6.35
CA GLU A 74 0.12 -15.69 6.54
C GLU A 74 0.72 -16.36 5.30
N ASP A 75 0.69 -15.71 4.14
CA ASP A 75 1.19 -16.28 2.88
C ASP A 75 2.70 -16.06 2.74
N SER A 76 3.46 -17.15 2.86
CA SER A 76 4.93 -17.11 2.81
C SER A 76 5.52 -16.64 1.48
N GLU A 77 4.80 -16.77 0.37
CA GLU A 77 5.30 -16.23 -0.92
C GLU A 77 5.15 -14.71 -0.95
N ILE A 78 4.03 -14.20 -0.44
CA ILE A 78 3.80 -12.76 -0.30
C ILE A 78 4.76 -12.16 0.73
N GLU A 79 4.96 -12.80 1.88
CA GLU A 79 5.92 -12.37 2.89
C GLU A 79 7.32 -12.15 2.31
N ARG A 80 7.79 -13.08 1.46
CA ARG A 80 9.11 -12.98 0.78
C ARG A 80 9.24 -11.78 -0.14
N THR A 81 8.13 -11.27 -0.68
CA THR A 81 8.13 -10.08 -1.53
C THR A 81 8.05 -8.77 -0.74
N HIS A 82 7.90 -8.85 0.58
CA HIS A 82 7.78 -7.72 1.51
C HIS A 82 6.83 -6.59 1.06
N PRO A 83 5.59 -6.89 0.60
CA PRO A 83 4.66 -5.85 0.20
C PRO A 83 4.08 -5.17 1.44
N CYS A 84 3.87 -3.85 1.36
CA CYS A 84 3.15 -3.11 2.38
C CYS A 84 1.65 -3.22 2.09
N ILE A 85 0.97 -4.10 2.83
CA ILE A 85 -0.47 -4.34 2.73
C ILE A 85 -1.18 -3.64 3.89
N SER A 86 -2.23 -2.88 3.57
CA SER A 86 -3.04 -2.17 4.55
C SER A 86 -4.50 -2.22 4.17
N TYR A 87 -5.38 -2.47 5.15
CA TYR A 87 -6.83 -2.42 4.95
C TYR A 87 -7.45 -1.34 5.85
N ASN A 88 -8.26 -0.48 5.24
CA ASN A 88 -9.05 0.53 5.93
C ASN A 88 -10.54 0.14 5.86
N SER A 89 -11.11 -0.27 7.00
CA SER A 89 -12.51 -0.67 7.09
C SER A 89 -13.51 0.48 6.98
N ARG A 90 -13.08 1.73 7.23
CA ARG A 90 -13.93 2.93 7.11
C ARG A 90 -14.12 3.33 5.65
N THR A 91 -13.04 3.27 4.86
CA THR A 91 -13.09 3.54 3.42
C THR A 91 -13.33 2.27 2.60
N GLN A 92 -13.33 1.10 3.24
CA GLN A 92 -13.46 -0.21 2.61
C GLN A 92 -12.40 -0.45 1.53
N THR A 93 -11.19 0.03 1.79
CA THR A 93 -10.07 0.04 0.83
C THR A 93 -8.95 -0.87 1.31
N LEU A 94 -8.55 -1.81 0.48
CA LEU A 94 -7.30 -2.56 0.63
C LEU A 94 -6.25 -1.94 -0.29
N THR A 95 -5.13 -1.55 0.27
CA THR A 95 -3.96 -1.07 -0.47
C THR A 95 -2.84 -2.08 -0.37
N ALA A 96 -2.19 -2.39 -1.49
CA ALA A 96 -0.98 -3.21 -1.52
C ALA A 96 0.10 -2.46 -2.29
N ARG A 97 1.17 -2.07 -1.58
CA ARG A 97 2.33 -1.41 -2.16
C ARG A 97 3.47 -2.42 -2.29
N ILE A 98 3.92 -2.62 -3.52
CA ILE A 98 5.01 -3.49 -3.88
C ILE A 98 6.23 -2.60 -4.10
N MET A 99 7.31 -2.85 -3.35
CA MET A 99 8.59 -2.19 -3.55
C MET A 99 9.67 -3.26 -3.61
N PRO A 100 9.95 -3.82 -4.81
CA PRO A 100 10.97 -4.83 -4.96
C PRO A 100 12.31 -4.24 -4.51
N THR A 101 12.92 -4.82 -3.49
CA THR A 101 14.30 -4.52 -3.14
C THR A 101 15.21 -5.30 -4.06
N SER A 102 15.67 -4.68 -5.14
CA SER A 102 16.76 -5.24 -5.94
C SER A 102 18.02 -5.27 -5.07
N LEU A 103 18.37 -6.44 -4.55
CA LEU A 103 19.75 -6.70 -4.14
C LEU A 103 20.54 -6.92 -5.44
N SER A 104 21.11 -5.82 -5.95
CA SER A 104 22.14 -5.87 -6.99
C SER A 104 23.46 -6.36 -6.42
#